data_AF-A0A8S1D218-F1
#
_entry.id   AF-A0A8S1D218-F1
#
_cell.length_a   1.000
_cell.length_b   1.000
_cell.length_c   1.000
_cell.angle_alpha   90.00
_cell.angle_beta   90.00
_cell.angle_gamma   90.00
#
_symmetry.space_group_name_H-M   'P 1'
#
loop_
_entity.id
_entity.type
_entity.pdbx_description
1 polymer ?
#
loop_
_entity_poly.entity_id
_entity_poly.type
_entity_poly.pdbx_seq_one_letter_code
_entity_poly.pdbx_strand_id
1 'polypeptide(L)'
;MTKMLTDEGIVPDSTKPYLVGEINDAVKRQTGFNPAIECFRDPKTHKTYFFEIRVCFSKKLELMDCDGILVRKSARHDHDLSVVTNCRNDEDIIYPDTVPEPDNEPTVIVKSKKSFFDLADLMKTFKMLKVVQWLTF
;
A
#
# COMPACT_ATOMS: atom_id res chain seq x y z
N MET A 1 14.37 -16.35 -7.35
CA MET A 1 12.99 -15.88 -7.52
C MET A 1 12.62 -15.68 -8.98
N THR A 2 13.32 -14.82 -9.75
CA THR A 2 13.00 -14.56 -11.17
C THR A 2 12.80 -15.83 -12.00
N LYS A 3 13.73 -16.79 -11.94
CA LYS A 3 13.59 -18.08 -12.63
C LYS A 3 12.31 -18.83 -12.26
N MET A 4 11.96 -18.90 -10.98
CA MET A 4 10.76 -19.60 -10.50
C MET A 4 9.48 -18.97 -11.06
N LEU A 5 9.42 -17.64 -11.11
CA LEU A 5 8.29 -16.93 -11.72
C LEU A 5 8.25 -17.13 -13.24
N THR A 6 9.40 -17.05 -13.91
CA THR A 6 9.50 -17.23 -15.37
C THR A 6 9.13 -18.65 -15.81
N ASP A 7 9.53 -19.67 -15.05
CA ASP A 7 9.16 -21.08 -15.31
C ASP A 7 7.62 -21.28 -15.23
N GLU A 8 6.91 -20.39 -14.54
CA GLU A 8 5.44 -20.34 -14.41
C GLU A 8 4.78 -19.32 -15.37
N GLY A 9 5.53 -18.72 -16.28
CA GLY A 9 5.03 -17.74 -17.25
C GLY A 9 4.76 -16.34 -16.67
N ILE A 10 5.21 -16.07 -15.44
CA ILE A 10 5.20 -14.74 -14.81
C ILE A 10 6.53 -14.08 -15.10
N VAL A 11 6.51 -13.13 -16.03
CA VAL A 11 7.69 -12.39 -16.51
C VAL A 11 7.47 -10.89 -16.34
N PRO A 12 8.55 -10.11 -16.17
CA PRO A 12 8.47 -8.65 -16.21
C PRO A 12 7.88 -8.21 -17.55
N ASP A 13 6.72 -7.55 -17.50
CA ASP A 13 5.99 -7.00 -18.62
C ASP A 13 5.04 -5.90 -18.10
N SER A 14 5.30 -4.66 -18.49
CA SER A 14 4.54 -3.50 -18.04
C SER A 14 3.10 -3.44 -18.60
N THR A 15 2.74 -4.33 -19.52
CA THR A 15 1.43 -4.39 -20.18
C THR A 15 0.60 -5.61 -19.80
N LYS A 16 1.24 -6.67 -19.30
CA LYS A 16 0.58 -7.91 -18.89
C LYS A 16 0.17 -7.84 -17.41
N PRO A 17 -1.13 -7.83 -17.09
CA PRO A 17 -1.58 -7.86 -15.70
C PRO A 17 -1.48 -9.28 -15.11
N TYR A 18 -1.28 -9.34 -13.80
CA TYR A 18 -1.34 -10.57 -13.01
C TYR A 18 -2.24 -10.38 -11.79
N LEU A 19 -2.88 -11.45 -11.34
CA LEU A 19 -3.59 -11.48 -10.05
C LEU A 19 -2.66 -11.97 -8.94
N VAL A 20 -2.90 -11.51 -7.71
CA VAL A 20 -2.08 -11.90 -6.55
C VAL A 20 -2.08 -13.42 -6.32
N GLY A 21 -3.21 -14.09 -6.59
CA GLY A 21 -3.34 -15.54 -6.50
C GLY A 21 -2.43 -16.27 -7.48
N GLU A 22 -2.28 -15.77 -8.71
CA GLU A 22 -1.40 -16.38 -9.71
C GLU A 22 0.06 -16.32 -9.29
N ILE A 23 0.49 -15.17 -8.73
CA ILE A 23 1.84 -15.00 -8.20
C ILE A 23 2.07 -15.91 -6.99
N ASN A 24 1.08 -16.03 -6.08
CA ASN A 24 1.17 -16.92 -4.93
C ASN A 24 1.32 -18.38 -5.36
N ASP A 25 0.45 -18.83 -6.25
CA ASP A 25 0.45 -20.21 -6.74
C ASP A 25 1.72 -20.55 -7.51
N ALA A 26 2.26 -19.62 -8.31
CA ALA A 26 3.52 -19.81 -9.02
C ALA A 26 4.68 -20.09 -8.06
N VAL A 27 4.81 -19.30 -6.99
CA VAL A 27 5.84 -19.55 -5.98
C VAL A 27 5.57 -20.85 -5.22
N LYS A 28 4.32 -21.09 -4.83
CA LYS A 28 3.92 -22.28 -4.08
C LYS A 28 4.15 -23.57 -4.87
N ARG A 29 3.92 -23.60 -6.19
CA ARG A 29 4.24 -24.76 -7.04
C ARG A 29 5.73 -25.09 -7.07
N GLN A 30 6.58 -24.07 -6.96
CA GLN A 30 8.04 -24.22 -7.01
C GLN A 30 8.67 -24.52 -5.64
N THR A 31 8.07 -24.06 -4.53
CA THR A 31 8.64 -24.22 -3.18
C THR A 31 7.88 -25.21 -2.29
N GLY A 32 6.59 -25.43 -2.54
CA GLY A 32 5.67 -26.11 -1.64
C GLY A 32 5.12 -25.25 -0.50
N PHE A 33 5.54 -23.99 -0.37
CA PHE A 33 5.21 -23.10 0.77
C PHE A 33 4.59 -21.78 0.33
N ASN A 34 3.67 -21.26 1.13
CA ASN A 34 3.00 -19.98 0.90
C ASN A 34 3.99 -18.80 1.10
N PRO A 35 4.27 -17.99 0.07
CA PRO A 35 5.00 -16.75 0.26
C PRO A 35 4.12 -15.66 0.87
N ALA A 36 4.75 -14.55 1.26
CA ALA A 36 4.06 -13.27 1.41
C ALA A 36 4.37 -12.34 0.24
N ILE A 37 3.34 -11.67 -0.28
CA ILE A 37 3.43 -10.83 -1.48
C ILE A 37 3.11 -9.40 -1.11
N GLU A 38 4.00 -8.47 -1.45
CA GLU A 38 3.74 -7.03 -1.32
C GLU A 38 3.61 -6.34 -2.67
N CYS A 39 2.61 -5.47 -2.74
CA CYS A 39 2.35 -4.54 -3.82
C CYS A 39 2.57 -3.10 -3.37
N PHE A 40 3.01 -2.28 -4.32
CA PHE A 40 3.03 -0.83 -4.23
C PHE A 40 1.88 -0.25 -5.06
N ARG A 41 0.96 0.47 -4.41
CA ARG A 41 -0.07 1.23 -5.11
C ARG A 41 0.41 2.66 -5.31
N ASP A 42 0.59 3.06 -6.56
CA ASP A 42 0.94 4.42 -6.88
C ASP A 42 -0.24 5.36 -6.55
N PRO A 43 -0.04 6.41 -5.73
CA PRO A 43 -1.12 7.27 -5.29
C PRO A 43 -1.66 8.20 -6.38
N LYS A 44 -0.90 8.45 -7.46
CA LYS A 44 -1.26 9.36 -8.56
C LYS A 44 -1.96 8.62 -9.70
N THR A 45 -1.37 7.52 -10.16
CA THR A 45 -1.90 6.73 -11.27
C THR A 45 -2.92 5.69 -10.80
N HIS A 46 -2.98 5.41 -9.49
CA HIS A 46 -3.76 4.35 -8.89
C HIS A 46 -3.45 2.94 -9.39
N LYS A 47 -2.35 2.77 -10.14
CA LYS A 47 -1.84 1.48 -10.59
C LYS A 47 -1.20 0.74 -9.43
N THR A 48 -1.35 -0.57 -9.43
CA THR A 48 -0.76 -1.47 -8.46
C THR A 48 0.40 -2.21 -9.11
N TYR A 49 1.57 -2.11 -8.49
CA TYR A 49 2.81 -2.72 -8.97
C TYR A 49 3.26 -3.82 -8.02
N PHE A 50 3.76 -4.91 -8.60
CA PHE A 50 4.41 -5.96 -7.85
C PHE A 50 5.72 -5.42 -7.26
N PHE A 51 5.87 -5.48 -5.93
CA PHE A 51 6.97 -4.84 -5.22
C PHE A 51 7.94 -5.84 -4.61
N GLU A 52 7.45 -6.80 -3.83
CA GLU A 52 8.30 -7.76 -3.11
C GLU A 52 7.61 -9.13 -2.93
N ILE A 53 8.39 -10.22 -3.04
CA ILE A 53 8.02 -11.53 -2.49
C ILE A 53 8.94 -11.82 -1.31
N ARG A 54 8.35 -12.21 -0.19
CA ARG A 54 9.05 -12.74 0.98
C ARG A 54 8.83 -14.25 1.04
N VAL A 55 9.94 -14.97 1.21
CA VAL A 55 9.97 -16.41 1.47
C VAL A 55 10.39 -16.61 2.92
N CYS A 56 9.67 -17.47 3.64
CA CYS A 56 9.89 -17.64 5.07
C CYS A 56 10.71 -18.90 5.36
N PHE A 57 11.52 -18.80 6.41
CA PHE A 57 12.37 -19.87 6.89
C PHE A 57 12.18 -20.03 8.39
N SER A 58 12.25 -21.29 8.85
CA SER A 58 12.34 -21.58 10.27
C SER A 58 13.67 -21.06 10.84
N LYS A 59 13.79 -21.02 12.17
CA LYS A 59 15.08 -20.68 12.83
C LYS A 59 16.22 -21.65 12.47
N LYS A 60 15.90 -22.80 11.88
CA LYS A 60 16.86 -23.79 11.36
C LYS A 60 17.18 -23.58 9.88
N LEU A 61 16.69 -22.49 9.26
CA LEU A 61 16.85 -22.17 7.84
C LEU A 61 16.18 -23.18 6.90
N GLU A 62 15.10 -23.81 7.35
CA GLU A 62 14.25 -24.68 6.53
C GLU A 62 13.08 -23.87 5.99
N LEU A 63 12.72 -24.05 4.71
CA LEU A 63 11.56 -23.38 4.13
C LEU A 63 10.29 -23.69 4.94
N MET A 64 9.45 -22.67 5.12
CA MET A 64 8.16 -22.79 5.79
C MET A 64 7.17 -21.76 5.22
N ASP A 65 5.89 -21.94 5.51
CA ASP A 65 4.86 -20.97 5.16
C ASP A 65 5.10 -19.63 5.85
N CYS A 66 4.78 -18.53 5.16
CA CYS A 66 4.84 -17.18 5.72
C CYS A 66 3.65 -16.82 6.64
N ASP A 67 3.01 -17.81 7.24
CA ASP A 67 1.84 -17.60 8.08
C ASP A 67 2.19 -16.77 9.33
N GLY A 68 1.38 -15.75 9.61
CA GLY A 68 1.54 -14.90 10.80
C GLY A 68 2.58 -13.78 10.69
N ILE A 69 3.20 -13.56 9.51
CA ILE A 69 4.01 -12.36 9.31
C ILE A 69 3.14 -11.12 9.09
N LEU A 70 3.58 -9.97 9.61
CA LEU A 70 2.90 -8.69 9.38
C LEU A 70 3.29 -8.13 8.02
N VAL A 71 2.37 -8.23 7.06
CA VAL A 71 2.36 -7.42 5.83
C VAL A 71 1.64 -6.10 6.12
N ARG A 72 2.03 -5.01 5.44
CA ARG A 72 1.36 -3.70 5.59
C ARG A 72 -0.14 -3.89 5.29
N LYS A 73 -1.03 -3.80 6.29
CA LYS A 73 -2.45 -4.10 6.08
C LYS A 73 -3.04 -3.22 4.98
N SER A 74 -3.66 -3.86 3.99
CA SER A 74 -4.61 -3.20 3.09
C SER A 74 -5.78 -2.66 3.92
N ALA A 75 -6.26 -1.45 3.62
CA ALA A 75 -7.41 -0.83 4.29
C ALA A 75 -8.73 -1.59 4.09
N ARG A 76 -8.74 -2.61 3.22
CA ARG A 76 -9.85 -3.53 3.01
C ARG A 76 -9.40 -4.92 3.42
N HIS A 77 -9.76 -5.31 4.64
CA HIS A 77 -9.73 -6.69 5.08
C HIS A 77 -10.86 -7.42 4.35
N ASP A 78 -10.56 -7.96 3.18
CA ASP A 78 -11.36 -9.09 2.71
C ASP A 78 -10.95 -10.29 3.57
N HIS A 79 -11.92 -10.85 4.28
CA HIS A 79 -11.69 -11.79 5.39
C HIS A 79 -11.53 -13.24 4.89
N ASP A 80 -11.29 -13.39 3.60
CA ASP A 80 -11.13 -14.65 2.91
C ASP A 80 -9.98 -14.48 1.93
N LEU A 81 -8.88 -15.20 2.14
CA LEU A 81 -7.94 -15.68 1.12
C LEU A 81 -6.62 -16.09 1.80
N SER A 82 -6.21 -17.32 1.54
CA SER A 82 -5.02 -18.03 2.01
C SER A 82 -3.67 -17.36 1.68
N VAL A 83 -3.67 -16.14 1.15
CA VAL A 83 -2.50 -15.45 0.61
C VAL A 83 -2.12 -14.30 1.55
N VAL A 84 -0.91 -14.36 2.09
CA VAL A 84 -0.36 -13.31 2.96
C VAL A 84 0.05 -12.11 2.11
N THR A 85 -0.79 -11.08 2.01
CA THR A 85 -0.53 -9.96 1.09
C THR A 85 -1.15 -8.62 1.51
N ASN A 86 -0.59 -7.52 1.02
CA ASN A 86 -1.23 -6.19 1.01
C ASN A 86 -1.85 -5.81 -0.35
N CYS A 87 -1.69 -6.66 -1.37
CA CYS A 87 -2.31 -6.48 -2.66
C CYS A 87 -3.82 -6.65 -2.51
N ARG A 88 -4.59 -6.03 -3.40
CA ARG A 88 -6.03 -6.27 -3.49
C ARG A 88 -6.27 -7.51 -4.36
N ASN A 89 -7.17 -8.39 -3.92
CA ASN A 89 -7.48 -9.62 -4.63
C ASN A 89 -8.22 -9.40 -5.95
N ASP A 90 -8.89 -8.26 -6.07
CA ASP A 90 -9.72 -7.83 -7.20
C ASP A 90 -9.03 -6.83 -8.14
N GLU A 91 -7.71 -6.69 -8.06
CA GLU A 91 -6.96 -5.67 -8.80
C GLU A 91 -5.79 -6.27 -9.58
N ASP A 92 -5.60 -5.76 -10.80
CA ASP A 92 -4.47 -6.12 -11.64
C ASP A 92 -3.15 -5.61 -11.03
N ILE A 93 -2.17 -6.50 -10.99
CA ILE A 93 -0.81 -6.21 -10.55
C ILE A 93 0.10 -6.15 -11.78
N ILE A 94 0.80 -5.04 -11.93
CA ILE A 94 1.81 -4.84 -12.97
C ILE A 94 3.16 -5.32 -12.44
N TYR A 95 3.81 -6.25 -13.13
CA TYR A 95 5.21 -6.61 -12.87
C TYR A 95 6.07 -5.93 -13.93
N PRO A 96 6.59 -4.72 -13.69
CA PRO A 96 7.18 -3.94 -14.76
C PRO A 96 8.58 -4.44 -15.14
N ASP A 97 8.88 -4.41 -16.43
CA ASP A 97 10.19 -4.71 -17.03
C ASP A 97 11.23 -3.61 -16.78
N THR A 98 10.76 -2.40 -16.50
CA THR A 98 11.56 -1.24 -16.11
C THR A 98 10.93 -0.58 -14.89
N VAL A 99 11.75 -0.15 -13.93
CA VAL A 99 11.21 0.54 -12.74
C VAL A 99 10.53 1.83 -13.21
N PRO A 100 9.22 2.02 -12.98
CA PRO A 100 8.54 3.24 -13.37
C PRO A 100 9.22 4.42 -12.69
N GLU A 101 9.53 5.48 -13.45
CA GLU A 101 9.98 6.71 -12.84
C GLU A 101 8.89 7.20 -11.89
N PRO A 102 9.23 7.64 -10.67
CA PRO A 102 8.25 8.31 -9.83
C PRO A 102 7.75 9.50 -10.62
N ASP A 103 6.42 9.63 -10.75
CA ASP A 103 5.80 10.80 -11.35
C ASP A 103 6.25 12.03 -10.54
N ASN A 104 7.36 12.65 -10.92
CA ASN A 104 7.89 13.86 -10.31
C ASN A 104 7.21 15.09 -10.92
N GLU A 105 6.00 14.95 -11.47
CA GLU A 105 5.20 16.13 -11.77
C GLU A 105 5.04 16.91 -10.46
N PRO A 106 5.51 18.16 -10.41
CA PRO A 106 5.30 18.99 -9.25
C PRO A 106 3.80 19.10 -9.08
N THR A 107 3.28 18.47 -8.03
CA THR A 107 1.97 18.83 -7.53
C THR A 107 2.07 20.33 -7.29
N VAL A 108 1.44 21.14 -8.13
CA VAL A 108 1.21 22.54 -7.81
C VAL A 108 0.32 22.47 -6.58
N ILE A 109 0.94 22.48 -5.40
CA ILE A 109 0.23 22.63 -4.15
C ILE A 109 -0.26 24.06 -4.19
N VAL A 110 -1.43 24.29 -4.76
CA VAL A 110 -2.24 25.44 -4.39
C VAL A 110 -2.57 25.22 -2.93
N LYS A 111 -1.69 25.70 -2.03
CA LYS A 111 -1.92 25.68 -0.59
C LYS A 111 -3.17 26.50 -0.32
N SER A 112 -4.31 25.84 -0.26
CA SER A 112 -5.53 26.43 0.27
C SER A 112 -5.28 26.68 1.77
N LYS A 113 -5.02 27.94 2.12
CA LYS A 113 -4.96 28.39 3.52
C LYS A 113 -6.37 28.30 4.12
N LYS A 114 -6.81 27.10 4.49
CA LYS A 114 -7.99 26.88 5.34
C LYS A 114 -7.57 26.07 6.55
N SER A 115 -7.11 26.76 7.60
CA SER A 115 -7.06 26.24 8.99
C SER A 115 -6.56 27.29 9.99
N PHE A 116 -5.72 28.26 9.58
CA PHE A 116 -5.14 29.22 10.53
C PHE A 116 -6.05 30.42 10.86
N PHE A 117 -7.01 30.76 9.99
CA PHE A 117 -7.85 31.96 10.15
C PHE A 117 -9.03 31.77 11.12
N ASP A 118 -9.56 30.55 11.29
CA ASP A 118 -10.76 30.31 12.13
C ASP A 118 -10.47 30.41 13.63
N LEU A 119 -9.28 29.98 14.08
CA LEU A 119 -8.94 29.99 15.51
C LEU A 119 -8.64 31.41 16.03
N ALA A 120 -8.11 32.29 15.17
CA ALA A 120 -7.85 33.68 15.51
C ALA A 120 -9.15 34.46 15.74
N ASP A 121 -10.24 34.09 15.06
CA ASP A 121 -11.54 34.74 15.19
C ASP A 121 -12.26 34.32 16.48
N LEU A 122 -12.13 33.04 16.86
CA LEU A 122 -12.66 32.53 18.14
C LEU A 122 -12.00 33.21 19.37
N MET A 123 -10.71 33.51 19.27
CA MET A 123 -9.99 34.23 20.34
C MET A 123 -10.42 35.70 20.43
N LYS A 124 -10.79 36.33 19.31
CA LYS A 124 -11.34 37.70 19.31
C LYS A 124 -12.72 37.75 19.95
N THR A 125 -13.60 36.81 19.60
CA THR A 125 -14.96 36.75 20.18
C THR A 125 -14.93 36.49 21.69
N PHE A 126 -14.04 35.60 22.16
CA PHE A 126 -13.91 35.34 23.61
C PHE A 126 -13.40 36.55 24.40
N LYS A 127 -12.51 37.37 23.82
CA LYS A 127 -12.07 38.64 24.43
C LYS A 127 -13.19 39.67 24.51
N MET A 128 -14.03 39.78 23.49
CA MET A 128 -15.16 40.72 23.49
C MET A 128 -16.23 40.33 24.51
N LEU A 129 -16.52 39.04 24.68
CA LEU A 129 -17.47 38.55 25.70
C LEU A 129 -17.03 38.90 27.13
N LYS A 130 -15.72 38.86 27.41
CA LYS A 130 -15.17 39.29 28.71
C LYS A 130 -15.32 40.80 28.96
N VAL A 131 -15.30 41.63 27.92
CA VAL A 131 -15.50 43.08 28.06
C VAL A 131 -16.96 43.41 28.37
N VAL A 132 -17.91 42.70 27.76
CA VAL A 132 -19.34 42.90 28.02
C VAL A 132 -19.72 42.49 29.46
N GLN A 133 -19.11 41.42 29.99
CA GLN A 133 -19.30 41.00 31.39
C GLN A 133 -18.80 42.04 32.41
N TRP A 134 -17.84 42.89 32.03
CA TRP A 134 -17.31 43.97 32.88
C TRP A 134 -18.09 45.30 32.75
N LEU A 135 -18.97 45.44 31.76
CA LEU A 135 -19.76 46.66 31.53
C LEU A 135 -21.20 46.55 32.06
N THR A 136 -21.58 45.40 32.60
CA THR A 136 -22.91 45.15 33.18
C THR A 136 -22.88 44.87 34.68
N PHE A 137 -21.76 45.16 35.37
CA PHE A 137 -21.61 45.20 36.83
C PHE A 137 -20.82 46.43 37.26
#